data_AF-A0A662B1Y7-F1
#
_entry.id   AF-A0A662B1Y7-F1
#
_cell.length_a   1.000
_cell.length_b   1.000
_cell.length_c   1.000
_cell.angle_alpha   90.00
_cell.angle_beta   90.00
_cell.angle_gamma   90.00
#
_symmetry.space_group_name_H-M   'P 1'
#
loop_
_entity.id
_entity.type
_entity.pdbx_description
1 polymer ?
#
loop_
_entity_poly.entity_id
_entity_poly.type
_entity_poly.pdbx_seq_one_letter_code
_entity_poly.pdbx_strand_id
1 'polypeptide(L)'
;RAFVSHGGNDMITAIDLDEIRILLNESTDEQLATYANHLGISSRYVIGRIPTGANPKGMVVSPDGSKLYVAERLNDRIAVINTQTLETEKTIGLEGPRRRTVARHGRQVLNNAKGTFQNQYACYTCHPDVHEDGLVYNMAGTDMGRNLANVQTLRDIGDIPPYKWNGKNQTIYKQDGMRFSTILTRNEAFTHKELDVLVAYIVTGNPNPPNLRFNPIGELTAAQKRGKVVFYRDFDNFGNEIPVENRCYTCHPPPFFTNLEMTDVGTLADSDDPMMFDVPQLNNVYESAPYLHDGKAPTLEEIWTKFNDNDEHGVANDMLKDELNDLVEYLKSIGDAKNYMDEAKVYEASVSGKKNKNKK
;
A
#
# COMPACT_ATOMS: atom_id res chain seq x y z
N ARG A 1 29.88 10.00 17.85
CA ARG A 1 28.90 8.89 17.69
C ARG A 1 27.69 9.39 16.91
N ALA A 2 27.09 8.54 16.09
CA ALA A 2 25.76 8.73 15.52
C ALA A 2 24.82 7.65 16.03
N PHE A 3 23.52 7.95 16.05
CA PHE A 3 22.47 7.00 16.43
C PHE A 3 21.47 6.88 15.29
N VAL A 4 21.21 5.64 14.88
CA VAL A 4 20.28 5.33 13.78
C VAL A 4 19.11 4.54 14.34
N SER A 5 17.90 5.02 14.10
CA SER A 5 16.68 4.34 14.55
C SER A 5 16.22 3.32 13.52
N HIS A 6 15.90 2.11 13.99
CA HIS A 6 15.33 1.05 13.19
C HIS A 6 13.90 0.77 13.65
N GLY A 7 12.95 1.55 13.14
CA GLY A 7 11.53 1.47 13.52
C GLY A 7 10.89 0.10 13.32
N GLY A 8 11.35 -0.67 12.32
CA GLY A 8 10.86 -2.04 12.08
C GLY A 8 11.41 -3.07 13.06
N ASN A 9 12.58 -2.82 13.66
CA ASN A 9 13.30 -3.80 14.46
C ASN A 9 13.28 -3.48 15.96
N ASP A 10 12.62 -2.39 16.35
CA ASP A 10 12.54 -1.91 17.72
C ASP A 10 13.94 -1.69 18.32
N MET A 11 14.88 -1.12 17.55
CA MET A 11 16.26 -0.92 17.99
C MET A 11 16.86 0.40 17.53
N ILE A 12 17.86 0.88 18.29
CA ILE A 12 18.79 1.93 17.88
C ILE A 12 20.16 1.32 17.63
N THR A 13 20.82 1.69 16.54
CA THR A 13 22.23 1.38 16.31
C THR A 13 23.10 2.58 16.66
N ALA A 14 24.10 2.35 17.51
CA ALA A 14 25.14 3.32 17.81
C ALA A 14 26.32 3.10 16.86
N ILE A 15 26.75 4.18 16.22
CA ILE A 15 27.82 4.19 15.22
C ILE A 15 28.97 5.08 15.70
N ASP A 16 30.18 4.57 15.58
CA ASP A 16 31.39 5.36 15.72
C ASP A 16 31.68 6.11 14.41
N LEU A 17 31.63 7.44 14.48
CA LEU A 17 31.87 8.28 13.30
C LEU A 17 33.36 8.49 13.04
N ASP A 18 34.21 8.35 14.06
CA ASP A 18 35.65 8.52 13.91
C ASP A 18 36.25 7.29 13.23
N GLU A 19 35.78 6.09 13.57
CA GLU A 19 36.11 4.86 12.83
C GLU A 19 35.67 4.91 11.37
N ILE A 20 34.51 5.51 11.06
CA ILE A 20 34.09 5.74 9.67
C ILE A 20 35.06 6.70 8.97
N ARG A 21 35.46 7.81 9.62
CA ARG A 21 36.42 8.77 9.03
C ARG A 21 37.78 8.14 8.78
N ILE A 22 38.27 7.32 9.71
CA ILE A 22 39.52 6.57 9.57
C ILE A 22 39.39 5.60 8.40
N LEU A 23 38.33 4.77 8.37
CA LEU A 23 38.05 3.85 7.28
C LEU A 23 38.08 4.57 5.92
N LEU A 24 37.41 5.71 5.79
CA LEU A 24 37.36 6.47 4.54
C LEU A 24 38.73 7.03 4.13
N ASN A 25 39.51 7.57 5.09
CA ASN A 25 40.81 8.17 4.82
C ASN A 25 41.90 7.14 4.47
N GLU A 26 41.81 5.93 5.03
CA GLU A 26 42.78 4.86 4.81
C GLU A 26 42.44 3.97 3.59
N SER A 27 41.24 4.15 3.02
CA SER A 27 40.79 3.34 1.89
C SER A 27 41.07 4.01 0.56
N THR A 28 41.43 3.20 -0.44
CA THR A 28 41.46 3.63 -1.85
C THR A 28 40.05 3.65 -2.45
N ASP A 29 39.87 4.36 -3.58
CA ASP A 29 38.58 4.39 -4.29
C ASP A 29 38.08 2.98 -4.68
N GLU A 30 38.99 2.07 -5.04
CA GLU A 30 38.67 0.67 -5.37
C GLU A 30 38.18 -0.11 -4.15
N GLN A 31 38.79 0.12 -2.98
CA GLN A 31 38.32 -0.47 -1.72
C GLN A 31 36.95 0.08 -1.34
N LEU A 32 36.73 1.38 -1.49
CA LEU A 32 35.43 2.01 -1.21
C LEU A 32 34.33 1.48 -2.12
N ALA A 33 34.61 1.28 -3.41
CA ALA A 33 33.68 0.66 -4.36
C ALA A 33 33.30 -0.78 -3.93
N THR A 34 34.27 -1.53 -3.40
CA THR A 34 34.03 -2.86 -2.84
C THR A 34 33.20 -2.79 -1.55
N TYR A 35 33.55 -1.88 -0.64
CA TYR A 35 32.88 -1.72 0.65
C TYR A 35 31.42 -1.28 0.53
N ALA A 36 31.09 -0.50 -0.50
CA ALA A 36 29.71 -0.05 -0.75
C ALA A 36 28.70 -1.21 -0.80
N ASN A 37 29.12 -2.41 -1.24
CA ASN A 37 28.29 -3.59 -1.34
C ASN A 37 28.65 -4.69 -0.32
N HIS A 38 29.57 -4.41 0.62
CA HIS A 38 30.05 -5.39 1.59
C HIS A 38 29.37 -5.23 2.95
N LEU A 39 28.28 -5.96 3.18
CA LEU A 39 27.47 -5.88 4.42
C LEU A 39 28.28 -6.02 5.72
N GLY A 40 29.37 -6.80 5.71
CA GLY A 40 30.23 -7.04 6.87
C GLY A 40 31.08 -5.84 7.31
N ILE A 41 31.23 -4.80 6.47
CA ILE A 41 32.08 -3.64 6.79
C ILE A 41 31.55 -2.88 8.02
N SER A 42 30.24 -2.96 8.25
CA SER A 42 29.56 -2.34 9.37
C SER A 42 30.06 -2.79 10.74
N SER A 43 30.65 -3.99 10.84
CA SER A 43 31.24 -4.48 12.10
C SER A 43 32.40 -3.62 12.62
N ARG A 44 33.04 -2.81 11.77
CA ARG A 44 34.13 -1.90 12.16
C ARG A 44 33.65 -0.67 12.93
N TYR A 45 32.45 -0.19 12.65
CA TYR A 45 31.96 1.09 13.17
C TYR A 45 30.64 0.98 13.93
N VAL A 46 29.95 -0.16 13.89
CA VAL A 46 28.79 -0.41 14.75
C VAL A 46 29.29 -0.84 16.13
N ILE A 47 29.17 0.06 17.10
CA ILE A 47 29.66 -0.14 18.46
C ILE A 47 28.59 -0.67 19.42
N GLY A 48 27.32 -0.67 19.01
CA GLY A 48 26.26 -1.26 19.81
C GLY A 48 24.89 -1.19 19.14
N ARG A 49 24.03 -2.12 19.55
CA ARG A 49 22.61 -2.14 19.19
C ARG A 49 21.80 -2.15 20.48
N ILE A 50 20.93 -1.16 20.62
CA ILE A 50 20.20 -0.86 21.84
C ILE A 50 18.75 -1.24 21.59
N PRO A 51 18.23 -2.28 22.27
CA PRO A 51 16.82 -2.62 22.21
C PRO A 51 15.95 -1.47 22.73
N THR A 52 14.82 -1.27 22.08
CA THR A 52 13.80 -0.28 22.46
C THR A 52 12.42 -0.95 22.50
N GLY A 53 11.40 -0.21 22.87
CA GLY A 53 10.01 -0.58 22.60
C GLY A 53 9.61 -0.36 21.15
N ALA A 54 8.31 -0.49 20.86
CA ALA A 54 7.86 -0.58 19.48
C ALA A 54 8.01 0.71 18.67
N ASN A 55 8.57 0.57 17.47
CA ASN A 55 8.65 1.61 16.45
C ASN A 55 9.36 2.91 16.91
N PRO A 56 10.66 2.85 17.26
CA PRO A 56 11.44 4.05 17.52
C PRO A 56 11.55 4.88 16.24
N LYS A 57 11.17 6.16 16.28
CA LYS A 57 11.18 7.04 15.10
C LYS A 57 11.82 8.39 15.39
N GLY A 58 11.30 9.13 16.36
CA GLY A 58 11.85 10.41 16.77
C GLY A 58 13.00 10.22 17.76
N MET A 59 14.09 10.96 17.58
CA MET A 59 15.23 10.93 18.51
C MET A 59 15.83 12.32 18.71
N VAL A 60 16.33 12.59 19.91
CA VAL A 60 17.13 13.78 20.20
C VAL A 60 18.23 13.47 21.20
N VAL A 61 19.42 14.01 20.95
CA VAL A 61 20.55 13.94 21.88
C VAL A 61 20.51 15.17 22.79
N SER A 62 20.72 14.96 24.08
CA SER A 62 20.86 16.03 25.07
C SER A 62 22.03 16.98 24.74
N PRO A 63 21.97 18.26 25.17
CA PRO A 63 23.02 19.24 24.87
C PRO A 63 24.43 18.84 25.31
N ASP A 64 24.55 18.11 26.43
CA ASP A 64 25.83 17.59 26.95
C ASP A 64 26.27 16.28 26.27
N GLY A 65 25.45 15.74 25.36
CA GLY A 65 25.72 14.49 24.66
C GLY A 65 25.57 13.23 25.50
N SER A 66 25.21 13.29 26.78
CA SER A 66 25.20 12.16 27.70
C SER A 66 23.98 11.24 27.56
N LYS A 67 22.87 11.81 27.07
CA LYS A 67 21.57 11.13 26.93
C LYS A 67 21.02 11.22 25.52
N LEU A 68 20.41 10.13 25.08
CA LEU A 68 19.57 10.03 23.89
C LEU A 68 18.12 9.77 24.31
N TYR A 69 17.21 10.62 23.86
CA TYR A 69 15.77 10.47 24.05
C TYR A 69 15.17 9.89 22.78
N VAL A 70 14.45 8.77 22.90
CA VAL A 70 13.87 8.04 21.77
C VAL A 70 12.37 7.92 21.96
N ALA A 71 11.60 8.44 20.99
CA ALA A 71 10.16 8.30 20.95
C ALA A 71 9.79 6.92 20.38
N GLU A 72 9.24 6.07 21.24
CA GLU A 72 8.76 4.72 20.89
C GLU A 72 7.27 4.79 20.55
N ARG A 73 6.99 5.18 19.30
CA ARG A 73 5.66 5.64 18.85
C ARG A 73 4.55 4.61 19.10
N LEU A 74 4.84 3.32 18.92
CA LEU A 74 3.83 2.26 19.08
C LEU A 74 3.82 1.66 20.49
N ASN A 75 4.61 2.20 21.43
CA ASN A 75 4.60 1.82 22.85
C ASN A 75 4.18 2.96 23.79
N ASP A 76 3.87 4.16 23.27
CA ASP A 76 3.48 5.34 24.05
C ASP A 76 4.46 5.67 25.17
N ARG A 77 5.77 5.63 24.88
CA ARG A 77 6.80 6.01 25.86
C ARG A 77 8.02 6.62 25.17
N ILE A 78 8.83 7.30 25.99
CA ILE A 78 10.14 7.82 25.61
C ILE A 78 11.19 7.01 26.36
N ALA A 79 12.12 6.39 25.64
CA ALA A 79 13.32 5.81 26.25
C ALA A 79 14.38 6.89 26.45
N VAL A 80 15.05 6.86 27.61
CA VAL A 80 16.21 7.68 27.94
C VAL A 80 17.41 6.76 28.01
N ILE A 81 18.30 6.88 27.04
CA ILE A 81 19.45 6.01 26.83
C ILE A 81 20.73 6.78 27.19
N ASN A 82 21.61 6.15 27.95
CA ASN A 82 22.95 6.66 28.19
C ASN A 82 23.80 6.46 26.92
N THR A 83 24.39 7.52 26.39
CA THR A 83 25.15 7.46 25.14
C THR A 83 26.53 6.83 25.28
N GLN A 84 27.02 6.68 26.52
CA GLN A 84 28.32 6.08 26.85
C GLN A 84 28.19 4.58 27.11
N THR A 85 27.27 4.17 27.97
CA THR A 85 27.05 2.75 28.28
C THR A 85 26.20 2.05 27.23
N LEU A 86 25.46 2.81 26.41
CA LEU A 86 24.50 2.31 25.41
C LEU A 86 23.35 1.51 26.04
N GLU A 87 23.00 1.85 27.28
CA GLU A 87 21.91 1.22 28.04
C GLU A 87 20.75 2.19 28.26
N THR A 88 19.53 1.64 28.35
CA THR A 88 18.34 2.42 28.71
C THR A 88 18.35 2.67 30.23
N GLU A 89 18.54 3.91 30.64
CA GLU A 89 18.53 4.31 32.06
C GLU A 89 17.11 4.43 32.61
N LYS A 90 16.19 4.91 31.76
CA LYS A 90 14.82 5.25 32.17
C LYS A 90 13.87 5.16 30.99
N THR A 91 12.61 4.89 31.30
CA THR A 91 11.50 5.10 30.37
C THR A 91 10.51 6.09 30.96
N ILE A 92 9.95 6.94 30.11
CA ILE A 92 8.94 7.94 30.46
C ILE A 92 7.67 7.53 29.71
N GLY A 93 6.68 7.01 30.44
CA GLY A 93 5.38 6.70 29.86
C GLY A 93 4.66 7.97 29.44
N LEU A 94 4.04 7.93 28.26
CA LEU A 94 3.05 8.91 27.84
C LEU A 94 1.67 8.43 28.34
N GLU A 95 0.69 9.32 28.48
CA GLU A 95 -0.65 8.99 29.00
C GLU A 95 -1.51 8.13 28.04
N GLY A 96 -0.87 7.29 27.23
CA GLY A 96 -1.50 6.37 26.32
C GLY A 96 -2.34 5.29 27.02
N PRO A 97 -3.21 4.59 26.27
CA PRO A 97 -4.09 3.57 26.81
C PRO A 97 -3.29 2.46 27.52
N ARG A 98 -3.56 2.28 28.82
CA ARG A 98 -2.87 1.29 29.68
C ARG A 98 -3.08 -0.16 29.23
N ARG A 99 -4.15 -0.43 28.45
CA ARG A 99 -4.47 -1.75 27.90
C ARG A 99 -4.16 -1.77 26.41
N ARG A 100 -3.38 -2.76 25.97
CA ARG A 100 -3.16 -3.02 24.55
C ARG A 100 -4.41 -3.65 23.93
N THR A 101 -5.02 -2.95 22.98
CA THR A 101 -6.14 -3.47 22.17
C THR A 101 -5.64 -4.40 21.06
N VAL A 102 -6.56 -5.16 20.46
CA VAL A 102 -6.27 -6.01 19.28
C VAL A 102 -5.72 -5.15 18.14
N ALA A 103 -6.40 -4.05 17.80
CA ALA A 103 -5.95 -3.13 16.75
C ALA A 103 -4.56 -2.56 17.04
N ARG A 104 -4.25 -2.17 18.28
CA ARG A 104 -2.92 -1.68 18.64
C ARG A 104 -1.85 -2.77 18.46
N HIS A 105 -2.16 -4.01 18.84
CA HIS A 105 -1.23 -5.12 18.66
C HIS A 105 -1.01 -5.45 17.18
N GLY A 106 -2.09 -5.49 16.38
CA GLY A 106 -2.00 -5.70 14.93
C GLY A 106 -1.19 -4.60 14.23
N ARG A 107 -1.35 -3.34 14.63
CA ARG A 107 -0.50 -2.24 14.15
C ARG A 107 0.98 -2.44 14.48
N GLN A 108 1.28 -2.94 15.68
CA GLN A 108 2.67 -3.27 16.06
C GLN A 108 3.22 -4.38 15.16
N VAL A 109 2.45 -5.44 14.91
CA VAL A 109 2.85 -6.54 14.00
C VAL A 109 3.08 -6.03 12.58
N LEU A 110 2.16 -5.23 12.02
CA LEU A 110 2.28 -4.63 10.68
C LEU A 110 3.57 -3.79 10.52
N ASN A 111 4.01 -3.14 11.59
CA ASN A 111 5.20 -2.29 11.61
C ASN A 111 6.48 -3.05 12.00
N ASN A 112 6.40 -4.34 12.32
CA ASN A 112 7.54 -5.11 12.79
C ASN A 112 8.18 -5.93 11.68
N ALA A 113 9.49 -5.80 11.52
CA ALA A 113 10.27 -6.48 10.50
C ALA A 113 10.85 -7.82 10.98
N LYS A 114 10.75 -8.17 12.26
CA LYS A 114 11.29 -9.43 12.83
C LYS A 114 10.76 -10.70 12.15
N GLY A 115 9.58 -10.63 11.53
CA GLY A 115 8.98 -11.72 10.76
C GLY A 115 9.55 -11.90 9.35
N THR A 116 10.61 -11.19 8.97
CA THR A 116 11.22 -11.23 7.62
C THR A 116 12.69 -11.63 7.68
N PHE A 117 13.19 -12.19 6.57
CA PHE A 117 14.58 -12.59 6.44
C PHE A 117 15.51 -11.41 6.72
N GLN A 118 16.43 -11.60 7.66
CA GLN A 118 17.36 -10.58 8.15
C GLN A 118 16.68 -9.30 8.68
N ASN A 119 15.39 -9.36 9.00
CA ASN A 119 14.57 -8.24 9.46
C ASN A 119 14.64 -7.00 8.57
N GLN A 120 14.60 -7.22 7.25
CA GLN A 120 14.88 -6.20 6.23
C GLN A 120 13.69 -5.26 5.97
N TYR A 121 12.45 -5.75 6.13
CA TYR A 121 11.25 -4.98 5.87
C TYR A 121 10.09 -5.44 6.75
N ALA A 122 9.04 -4.62 6.85
CA ALA A 122 7.77 -4.97 7.49
C ALA A 122 6.64 -4.79 6.47
N CYS A 123 5.42 -5.21 6.80
CA CYS A 123 4.25 -4.92 5.97
C CYS A 123 4.12 -3.41 5.72
N TYR A 124 4.41 -2.57 6.73
CA TYR A 124 4.44 -1.11 6.61
C TYR A 124 5.45 -0.57 5.58
N THR A 125 6.50 -1.32 5.22
CA THR A 125 7.50 -0.87 4.24
C THR A 125 6.85 -0.68 2.87
N CYS A 126 6.07 -1.67 2.43
CA CYS A 126 5.33 -1.60 1.17
C CYS A 126 3.94 -1.00 1.36
N HIS A 127 3.39 -1.10 2.57
CA HIS A 127 2.09 -0.54 2.93
C HIS A 127 2.17 0.63 3.93
N PRO A 128 2.88 1.74 3.62
CA PRO A 128 3.01 2.87 4.54
C PRO A 128 1.64 3.48 4.83
N ASP A 129 1.34 3.71 6.11
CA ASP A 129 0.03 4.17 6.57
C ASP A 129 -1.13 3.38 5.94
N VAL A 130 -0.95 2.05 5.86
CA VAL A 130 -1.87 1.06 5.29
C VAL A 130 -2.26 1.33 3.84
N HIS A 131 -1.45 2.09 3.12
CA HIS A 131 -1.62 2.44 1.72
C HIS A 131 -0.39 2.08 0.90
N GLU A 132 -0.44 2.31 -0.40
CA GLU A 132 0.59 1.92 -1.35
C GLU A 132 1.83 2.81 -1.20
N ASP A 133 3.00 2.25 -1.48
CA ASP A 133 4.29 2.96 -1.48
C ASP A 133 4.66 3.57 -2.84
N GLY A 134 3.84 3.31 -3.87
CA GLY A 134 4.07 3.75 -5.25
C GLY A 134 5.17 2.98 -5.98
N LEU A 135 5.55 1.79 -5.48
CA LEU A 135 6.58 0.94 -6.06
C LEU A 135 6.02 -0.36 -6.64
N VAL A 136 6.77 -0.91 -7.58
CA VAL A 136 6.45 -2.16 -8.27
C VAL A 136 7.47 -3.22 -7.88
N TYR A 137 6.98 -4.41 -7.57
CA TYR A 137 7.78 -5.48 -7.02
C TYR A 137 7.63 -6.78 -7.82
N ASN A 138 8.75 -7.50 -7.98
CA ASN A 138 8.71 -8.91 -8.36
C ASN A 138 8.53 -9.78 -7.11
N MET A 139 7.29 -9.98 -6.68
CA MET A 139 6.98 -10.63 -5.40
C MET A 139 6.86 -12.16 -5.50
N ALA A 140 6.83 -12.74 -6.72
CA ALA A 140 6.38 -14.12 -6.90
C ALA A 140 6.84 -14.79 -8.20
N GLY A 141 8.12 -14.69 -8.55
CA GLY A 141 8.72 -15.43 -9.67
C GLY A 141 10.02 -16.14 -9.28
N THR A 142 10.31 -17.28 -9.92
CA THR A 142 11.67 -17.84 -9.94
C THR A 142 12.62 -16.98 -10.76
N ASP A 143 12.06 -16.16 -11.65
CA ASP A 143 12.78 -15.37 -12.63
C ASP A 143 12.64 -13.87 -12.32
N MET A 144 13.76 -13.16 -12.27
CA MET A 144 13.76 -11.72 -12.03
C MET A 144 13.11 -10.97 -13.21
N GLY A 145 12.16 -10.08 -12.93
CA GLY A 145 11.50 -9.21 -13.91
C GLY A 145 10.18 -9.76 -14.47
N ARG A 146 9.74 -10.95 -14.05
CA ARG A 146 8.48 -11.58 -14.50
C ARG A 146 7.34 -11.28 -13.51
N ASN A 147 6.11 -11.06 -13.99
CA ASN A 147 4.92 -10.80 -13.15
C ASN A 147 5.13 -9.67 -12.14
N LEU A 148 5.60 -8.53 -12.62
CA LEU A 148 5.76 -7.35 -11.79
C LEU A 148 4.39 -6.91 -11.25
N ALA A 149 4.34 -6.64 -9.96
CA ALA A 149 3.11 -6.31 -9.26
C ALA A 149 3.28 -4.99 -8.51
N ASN A 150 2.45 -4.03 -8.84
CA ASN A 150 2.21 -2.83 -8.07
C ASN A 150 1.56 -3.19 -6.74
N VAL A 151 1.87 -2.45 -5.68
CA VAL A 151 1.28 -2.68 -4.37
C VAL A 151 -0.19 -2.25 -4.38
N GLN A 152 -1.06 -2.98 -3.69
CA GLN A 152 -2.47 -2.60 -3.50
C GLN A 152 -2.68 -2.05 -2.09
N THR A 153 -3.57 -1.06 -1.95
CA THR A 153 -3.90 -0.48 -0.64
C THR A 153 -4.48 -1.52 0.33
N LEU A 154 -4.24 -1.32 1.64
CA LEU A 154 -4.89 -2.05 2.73
C LEU A 154 -6.04 -1.25 3.37
N ARG A 155 -6.45 -0.13 2.76
CA ARG A 155 -7.56 0.71 3.23
C ARG A 155 -8.90 0.20 2.70
N ASP A 156 -9.88 0.13 3.58
CA ASP A 156 -11.26 -0.33 3.31
C ASP A 156 -11.38 -1.69 2.60
N ILE A 157 -10.39 -2.57 2.73
CA ILE A 157 -10.39 -3.86 2.02
C ILE A 157 -11.17 -4.98 2.74
N GLY A 158 -11.69 -4.73 3.94
CA GLY A 158 -12.23 -5.77 4.82
C GLY A 158 -13.45 -6.51 4.25
N ASP A 159 -14.25 -5.83 3.44
CA ASP A 159 -15.51 -6.34 2.87
C ASP A 159 -15.41 -6.67 1.38
N ILE A 160 -14.20 -6.63 0.79
CA ILE A 160 -13.97 -6.82 -0.65
C ILE A 160 -12.98 -7.96 -0.97
N PRO A 161 -13.18 -9.20 -0.46
CA PRO A 161 -12.45 -10.34 -1.01
C PRO A 161 -12.90 -10.61 -2.47
N PRO A 162 -12.04 -11.17 -3.33
CA PRO A 162 -10.72 -11.73 -3.02
C PRO A 162 -9.60 -10.70 -2.94
N TYR A 163 -8.40 -11.17 -2.60
CA TYR A 163 -7.17 -10.39 -2.48
C TYR A 163 -6.13 -10.89 -3.48
N LYS A 164 -5.15 -10.01 -3.77
CA LYS A 164 -4.13 -10.11 -4.82
C LYS A 164 -4.72 -9.75 -6.19
N TRP A 165 -3.90 -9.14 -7.05
CA TRP A 165 -4.24 -8.83 -8.44
C TRP A 165 -4.93 -9.95 -9.23
N ASN A 166 -4.68 -11.23 -8.92
CA ASN A 166 -5.31 -12.37 -9.59
C ASN A 166 -6.45 -13.04 -8.81
N GLY A 167 -6.93 -12.44 -7.73
CA GLY A 167 -8.08 -12.90 -6.94
C GLY A 167 -7.95 -14.28 -6.30
N LYS A 168 -6.74 -14.87 -6.25
CA LYS A 168 -6.55 -16.25 -5.77
C LYS A 168 -6.73 -16.40 -4.26
N ASN A 169 -6.68 -15.30 -3.50
CA ASN A 169 -6.68 -15.35 -2.04
C ASN A 169 -8.00 -14.82 -1.46
N GLN A 170 -8.86 -15.71 -0.97
CA GLN A 170 -10.20 -15.35 -0.48
C GLN A 170 -10.20 -14.70 0.92
N THR A 171 -9.09 -14.77 1.65
CA THR A 171 -8.96 -14.24 3.01
C THR A 171 -7.56 -13.67 3.23
N ILE A 172 -7.43 -12.71 4.15
CA ILE A 172 -6.11 -12.24 4.61
C ILE A 172 -5.32 -13.40 5.27
N TYR A 173 -5.99 -14.34 5.95
CA TYR A 173 -5.35 -15.56 6.46
C TYR A 173 -4.66 -16.39 5.37
N LYS A 174 -5.22 -16.42 4.15
CA LYS A 174 -4.59 -17.09 3.01
C LYS A 174 -3.51 -16.22 2.37
N GLN A 175 -3.73 -14.91 2.29
CA GLN A 175 -2.77 -13.92 1.78
C GLN A 175 -1.48 -13.91 2.61
N ASP A 176 -1.59 -13.85 3.94
CA ASP A 176 -0.47 -13.68 4.89
C ASP A 176 -0.12 -14.99 5.63
N GLY A 177 -0.60 -16.13 5.11
CA GLY A 177 -0.39 -17.45 5.70
C GLY A 177 0.98 -18.06 5.38
N MET A 178 1.13 -19.37 5.65
CA MET A 178 2.40 -20.11 5.49
C MET A 178 3.13 -19.88 4.15
N ARG A 179 2.40 -19.85 3.03
CA ARG A 179 3.00 -19.65 1.70
C ARG A 179 3.63 -18.26 1.56
N PHE A 180 2.99 -17.24 2.11
CA PHE A 180 3.54 -15.88 2.14
C PHE A 180 4.84 -15.83 2.94
N SER A 181 4.86 -16.47 4.11
CA SER A 181 6.08 -16.52 4.93
C SER A 181 7.22 -17.30 4.29
N THR A 182 6.90 -18.38 3.58
CA THR A 182 7.92 -19.17 2.87
C THR A 182 8.50 -18.42 1.67
N ILE A 183 7.65 -17.79 0.85
CA ILE A 183 8.07 -17.23 -0.45
C ILE A 183 8.54 -15.78 -0.31
N LEU A 184 7.77 -14.94 0.38
CA LEU A 184 8.07 -13.52 0.47
C LEU A 184 8.98 -13.24 1.66
N THR A 185 8.49 -13.46 2.88
CA THR A 185 9.25 -13.08 4.09
C THR A 185 10.46 -13.97 4.33
N ARG A 186 10.49 -15.17 3.72
CA ARG A 186 11.56 -16.18 3.84
C ARG A 186 11.92 -16.45 5.31
N ASN A 187 10.90 -16.55 6.14
CA ASN A 187 11.01 -16.77 7.59
C ASN A 187 9.87 -17.67 8.09
N GLU A 188 9.89 -18.00 9.38
CA GLU A 188 8.78 -18.69 10.04
C GLU A 188 7.46 -17.93 9.85
N ALA A 189 6.37 -18.69 9.79
CA ALA A 189 5.05 -18.08 9.71
C ALA A 189 4.65 -17.40 11.00
N PHE A 190 3.80 -16.38 10.88
CA PHE A 190 3.19 -15.74 12.03
C PHE A 190 2.55 -16.77 12.95
N THR A 191 2.71 -16.59 14.25
CA THR A 191 1.92 -17.38 15.20
C THR A 191 0.44 -17.08 14.98
N HIS A 192 -0.45 -18.03 15.32
CA HIS A 192 -1.90 -17.82 15.19
C HIS A 192 -2.36 -16.52 15.88
N LYS A 193 -1.78 -16.20 17.05
CA LYS A 193 -2.08 -14.96 17.78
C LYS A 193 -1.64 -13.70 17.05
N GLU A 194 -0.50 -13.72 16.36
CA GLU A 194 -0.02 -12.59 15.57
C GLU A 194 -0.85 -12.41 14.31
N LEU A 195 -1.14 -13.51 13.62
CA LEU A 195 -1.96 -13.48 12.42
C LEU A 195 -3.38 -13.00 12.74
N ASP A 196 -4.00 -13.46 13.83
CA ASP A 196 -5.32 -13.00 14.25
C ASP A 196 -5.37 -11.48 14.48
N VAL A 197 -4.38 -10.93 15.20
CA VAL A 197 -4.37 -9.48 15.45
C VAL A 197 -4.01 -8.68 14.19
N LEU A 198 -3.16 -9.22 13.31
CA LEU A 198 -2.80 -8.61 12.04
C LEU A 198 -4.01 -8.55 11.11
N VAL A 199 -4.69 -9.68 10.90
CA VAL A 199 -5.93 -9.77 10.11
C VAL A 199 -6.96 -8.82 10.68
N ALA A 200 -7.23 -8.87 11.98
CA ALA A 200 -8.19 -7.98 12.62
C ALA A 200 -7.85 -6.50 12.37
N TYR A 201 -6.57 -6.12 12.46
CA TYR A 201 -6.15 -4.75 12.18
C TYR A 201 -6.34 -4.37 10.71
N ILE A 202 -5.99 -5.25 9.77
CA ILE A 202 -6.13 -5.01 8.32
C ILE A 202 -7.61 -4.82 7.94
N VAL A 203 -8.50 -5.71 8.41
CA VAL A 203 -9.90 -5.74 7.95
C VAL A 203 -10.85 -4.83 8.74
N THR A 204 -10.51 -4.39 9.94
CA THR A 204 -11.43 -3.58 10.78
C THR A 204 -10.98 -2.14 11.02
N GLY A 205 -9.72 -1.79 10.70
CA GLY A 205 -9.04 -0.63 11.29
C GLY A 205 -8.61 0.48 10.34
N ASN A 206 -8.87 0.37 9.04
CA ASN A 206 -8.17 1.19 8.03
C ASN A 206 -9.13 1.88 7.06
N PRO A 207 -9.96 2.84 7.50
CA PRO A 207 -10.79 3.61 6.59
C PRO A 207 -9.96 4.48 5.66
N ASN A 208 -10.50 4.78 4.49
CA ASN A 208 -9.94 5.81 3.62
C ASN A 208 -9.90 7.17 4.33
N PRO A 209 -8.82 7.95 4.17
CA PRO A 209 -8.81 9.33 4.64
C PRO A 209 -9.83 10.16 3.84
N PRO A 210 -10.25 11.32 4.36
CA PRO A 210 -11.07 12.25 3.60
C PRO A 210 -10.42 12.55 2.24
N ASN A 211 -11.18 12.36 1.15
CA ASN A 211 -10.71 12.61 -0.20
C ASN A 211 -10.45 14.12 -0.38
N LEU A 212 -9.21 14.50 -0.70
CA LEU A 212 -8.81 15.91 -0.86
C LEU A 212 -9.24 16.53 -2.20
N ARG A 213 -9.66 15.71 -3.16
CA ARG A 213 -10.18 16.10 -4.49
C ARG A 213 -11.70 16.24 -4.49
N PHE A 214 -12.36 15.64 -3.51
CA PHE A 214 -13.77 15.89 -3.19
C PHE A 214 -13.89 17.23 -2.48
N ASN A 215 -14.84 18.08 -2.90
CA ASN A 215 -14.90 19.42 -2.35
C ASN A 215 -15.38 19.40 -0.87
N PRO A 216 -15.06 20.42 -0.06
CA PRO A 216 -15.42 20.44 1.36
C PRO A 216 -16.93 20.47 1.65
N ILE A 217 -17.75 20.81 0.65
CA ILE A 217 -19.21 20.92 0.77
C ILE A 217 -19.95 19.64 0.35
N GLY A 218 -19.23 18.65 -0.18
CA GLY A 218 -19.77 17.36 -0.59
C GLY A 218 -20.36 17.28 -2.00
N GLU A 219 -20.13 18.29 -2.84
CA GLU A 219 -20.66 18.36 -4.21
C GLU A 219 -19.59 18.13 -5.28
N LEU A 220 -19.96 17.50 -6.40
CA LEU A 220 -19.07 17.40 -7.54
C LEU A 220 -18.94 18.76 -8.26
N THR A 221 -17.72 19.09 -8.71
CA THR A 221 -17.46 20.23 -9.61
C THR A 221 -18.13 20.03 -10.96
N ALA A 222 -18.20 21.08 -11.80
CA ALA A 222 -18.77 20.96 -13.15
C ALA A 222 -18.06 19.89 -14.00
N ALA A 223 -16.73 19.82 -13.93
CA ALA A 223 -15.93 18.81 -14.62
C ALA A 223 -16.23 17.40 -14.10
N GLN A 224 -16.22 17.20 -12.78
CA GLN A 224 -16.56 15.93 -12.15
C GLN A 224 -17.99 15.47 -12.46
N LYS A 225 -18.95 16.39 -12.57
CA LYS A 225 -20.33 16.06 -12.98
C LYS A 225 -20.38 15.56 -14.43
N ARG A 226 -19.65 16.19 -15.35
CA ARG A 226 -19.55 15.71 -16.74
C ARG A 226 -18.80 14.38 -16.83
N GLY A 227 -17.71 14.22 -16.08
CA GLY A 227 -16.97 12.97 -15.98
C GLY A 227 -17.80 11.81 -15.42
N LYS A 228 -18.67 12.09 -14.44
CA LYS A 228 -19.63 11.11 -13.95
C LYS A 228 -20.55 10.62 -15.07
N VAL A 229 -21.02 11.50 -15.95
CA VAL A 229 -21.84 11.10 -17.11
C VAL A 229 -21.05 10.19 -18.04
N VAL A 230 -19.77 10.49 -18.30
CA VAL A 230 -18.89 9.64 -19.12
C VAL A 230 -18.69 8.26 -18.47
N PHE A 231 -18.45 8.20 -17.17
CA PHE A 231 -18.26 6.94 -16.43
C PHE A 231 -19.49 6.01 -16.48
N TYR A 232 -20.70 6.58 -16.44
CA TYR A 232 -21.97 5.85 -16.47
C TYR A 232 -22.62 5.77 -17.86
N ARG A 233 -21.88 6.03 -18.94
CA ARG A 233 -22.45 6.05 -20.29
C ARG A 233 -22.72 4.63 -20.82
N ASP A 234 -23.83 4.50 -21.54
CA ASP A 234 -24.24 3.26 -22.22
C ASP A 234 -23.88 3.25 -23.72
N PHE A 235 -23.57 4.42 -24.28
CA PHE A 235 -23.32 4.62 -25.70
C PHE A 235 -22.02 5.39 -25.91
N ASP A 236 -21.32 5.07 -27.00
CA ASP A 236 -20.14 5.82 -27.45
C ASP A 236 -20.54 7.15 -28.11
N ASN A 237 -19.56 7.96 -28.47
CA ASN A 237 -19.75 9.27 -29.12
C ASN A 237 -20.33 9.17 -30.54
N PHE A 238 -20.39 7.97 -31.13
CA PHE A 238 -20.98 7.69 -32.43
C PHE A 238 -22.43 7.16 -32.31
N GLY A 239 -22.92 6.96 -31.09
CA GLY A 239 -24.26 6.45 -30.80
C GLY A 239 -24.38 4.93 -30.82
N ASN A 240 -23.27 4.19 -30.88
CA ASN A 240 -23.29 2.74 -30.74
C ASN A 240 -23.38 2.35 -29.26
N GLU A 241 -24.10 1.26 -28.97
CA GLU A 241 -24.17 0.74 -27.61
C GLU A 241 -22.81 0.14 -27.20
N ILE A 242 -22.30 0.56 -26.05
CA ILE A 242 -21.07 0.01 -25.48
C ILE A 242 -21.38 -1.39 -24.92
N PRO A 243 -20.59 -2.44 -25.25
CA PRO A 243 -20.74 -3.75 -24.64
C PRO A 243 -20.77 -3.67 -23.12
N VAL A 244 -21.63 -4.46 -22.46
CA VAL A 244 -21.88 -4.31 -21.01
C VAL A 244 -20.58 -4.49 -20.21
N GLU A 245 -19.75 -5.43 -20.62
CA GLU A 245 -18.43 -5.75 -20.10
C GLU A 245 -17.40 -4.61 -20.28
N ASN A 246 -17.59 -3.71 -21.25
CA ASN A 246 -16.71 -2.57 -21.52
C ASN A 246 -17.28 -1.24 -20.99
N ARG A 247 -18.36 -1.26 -20.19
CA ARG A 247 -18.85 -0.07 -19.47
C ARG A 247 -18.14 0.03 -18.12
N CYS A 248 -17.52 1.18 -17.83
CA CYS A 248 -16.74 1.39 -16.61
C CYS A 248 -17.52 0.99 -15.34
N TYR A 249 -18.78 1.43 -15.25
CA TYR A 249 -19.62 1.20 -14.08
C TYR A 249 -20.12 -0.26 -13.91
N THR A 250 -19.98 -1.11 -14.93
CA THR A 250 -20.29 -2.55 -14.81
C THR A 250 -19.25 -3.25 -13.95
N CYS A 251 -17.96 -3.00 -14.24
CA CYS A 251 -16.84 -3.56 -13.49
C CYS A 251 -16.57 -2.78 -12.20
N HIS A 252 -16.80 -1.46 -12.22
CA HIS A 252 -16.60 -0.56 -11.09
C HIS A 252 -17.91 0.03 -10.54
N PRO A 253 -18.86 -0.78 -10.05
CA PRO A 253 -20.09 -0.28 -9.47
C PRO A 253 -19.88 0.26 -8.04
N PRO A 254 -20.65 1.27 -7.61
CA PRO A 254 -20.63 1.72 -6.22
C PRO A 254 -21.10 0.60 -5.26
N PRO A 255 -20.69 0.61 -3.98
CA PRO A 255 -20.03 1.73 -3.29
C PRO A 255 -18.49 1.65 -3.27
N PHE A 256 -17.93 0.47 -3.50
CA PHE A 256 -16.47 0.25 -3.53
C PHE A 256 -15.86 0.43 -4.93
N PHE A 257 -16.69 0.67 -5.95
CA PHE A 257 -16.24 0.78 -7.33
C PHE A 257 -15.45 -0.46 -7.77
N THR A 258 -15.95 -1.63 -7.37
CA THR A 258 -15.48 -2.95 -7.79
C THR A 258 -16.65 -3.92 -7.73
N ASN A 259 -16.72 -4.83 -8.71
CA ASN A 259 -17.69 -5.92 -8.74
C ASN A 259 -17.12 -7.24 -8.16
N LEU A 260 -15.85 -7.26 -7.74
CA LEU A 260 -15.13 -8.43 -7.23
C LEU A 260 -15.03 -9.60 -8.24
N GLU A 261 -15.20 -9.30 -9.52
CA GLU A 261 -15.10 -10.27 -10.60
C GLU A 261 -13.71 -10.23 -11.25
N MET A 262 -13.35 -11.34 -11.90
CA MET A 262 -12.09 -11.47 -12.60
C MET A 262 -12.27 -11.04 -14.07
N THR A 263 -11.53 -10.01 -14.50
CA THR A 263 -11.64 -9.42 -15.85
C THR A 263 -10.26 -9.33 -16.52
N ASP A 264 -10.22 -9.53 -17.84
CA ASP A 264 -9.07 -9.18 -18.66
C ASP A 264 -9.35 -7.81 -19.29
N VAL A 265 -8.40 -6.89 -19.13
CA VAL A 265 -8.49 -5.52 -19.64
C VAL A 265 -7.40 -5.24 -20.67
N GLY A 266 -6.74 -6.28 -21.20
CA GLY A 266 -5.72 -6.15 -22.25
C GLY A 266 -4.40 -5.53 -21.77
N THR A 267 -4.18 -5.46 -20.45
CA THR A 267 -3.03 -4.72 -19.89
C THR A 267 -1.83 -5.59 -19.54
N LEU A 268 -1.87 -6.92 -19.72
CA LEU A 268 -0.72 -7.79 -19.46
C LEU A 268 0.52 -7.38 -20.28
N ALA A 269 1.68 -7.39 -19.65
CA ALA A 269 2.96 -7.25 -20.35
C ALA A 269 3.40 -8.58 -20.96
N ASP A 270 4.30 -8.57 -21.95
CA ASP A 270 4.89 -9.79 -22.54
C ASP A 270 5.59 -10.68 -21.50
N SER A 271 6.07 -10.06 -20.42
CA SER A 271 6.69 -10.76 -19.29
C SER A 271 5.68 -11.41 -18.35
N ASP A 272 4.39 -11.14 -18.46
CA ASP A 272 3.40 -11.66 -17.52
C ASP A 272 2.91 -13.05 -17.91
N ASP A 273 2.54 -13.83 -16.90
CA ASP A 273 1.80 -15.06 -17.11
C ASP A 273 0.34 -14.73 -17.43
N PRO A 274 -0.32 -15.48 -18.34
CA PRO A 274 -1.73 -15.29 -18.62
C PRO A 274 -2.57 -15.35 -17.35
N MET A 275 -3.26 -14.26 -17.03
CA MET A 275 -4.17 -14.18 -15.89
C MET A 275 -5.26 -13.14 -16.11
N MET A 276 -6.39 -13.34 -15.46
CA MET A 276 -7.41 -12.32 -15.27
C MET A 276 -7.07 -11.50 -14.02
N PHE A 277 -7.53 -10.27 -13.96
CA PHE A 277 -7.38 -9.38 -12.83
C PHE A 277 -8.65 -9.31 -11.99
N ASP A 278 -8.50 -9.38 -10.67
CA ASP A 278 -9.54 -8.96 -9.75
C ASP A 278 -9.73 -7.46 -9.92
N VAL A 279 -10.97 -7.02 -10.20
CA VAL A 279 -11.24 -5.61 -10.46
C VAL A 279 -10.96 -4.80 -9.19
N PRO A 280 -9.97 -3.89 -9.18
CA PRO A 280 -9.62 -3.16 -7.97
C PRO A 280 -10.68 -2.12 -7.62
N GLN A 281 -10.84 -1.83 -6.33
CA GLN A 281 -11.62 -0.69 -5.87
C GLN A 281 -11.05 0.64 -6.40
N LEU A 282 -11.90 1.65 -6.62
CA LEU A 282 -11.49 2.98 -7.08
C LEU A 282 -11.59 4.08 -6.00
N ASN A 283 -11.98 3.73 -4.77
CA ASN A 283 -12.06 4.69 -3.68
C ASN A 283 -10.67 5.29 -3.38
N ASN A 284 -10.58 6.62 -3.39
CA ASN A 284 -9.35 7.40 -3.27
C ASN A 284 -8.26 7.04 -4.31
N VAL A 285 -8.64 6.56 -5.49
CA VAL A 285 -7.68 6.14 -6.54
C VAL A 285 -6.69 7.25 -6.94
N TYR A 286 -7.00 8.53 -6.71
CA TYR A 286 -6.06 9.63 -6.99
C TYR A 286 -4.74 9.56 -6.20
N GLU A 287 -4.69 8.79 -5.11
CA GLU A 287 -3.48 8.58 -4.28
C GLU A 287 -2.65 7.36 -4.74
N SER A 288 -3.22 6.49 -5.58
CA SER A 288 -2.68 5.16 -5.94
C SER A 288 -1.83 5.16 -7.22
N ALA A 289 -1.13 6.26 -7.53
CA ALA A 289 -0.20 6.25 -8.65
C ALA A 289 1.09 5.48 -8.24
N PRO A 290 1.71 4.69 -9.16
CA PRO A 290 1.28 4.45 -10.54
C PRO A 290 0.11 3.46 -10.63
N TYR A 291 -0.56 3.42 -11.78
CA TYR A 291 -1.74 2.61 -12.06
C TYR A 291 -1.41 1.37 -12.90
N LEU A 292 -2.41 0.48 -12.99
CA LEU A 292 -2.32 -0.88 -13.55
C LEU A 292 -1.53 -1.84 -12.65
N HIS A 293 -1.66 -3.14 -12.94
CA HIS A 293 -1.12 -4.20 -12.11
C HIS A 293 0.41 -4.19 -12.05
N ASP A 294 1.07 -3.69 -13.08
CA ASP A 294 2.53 -3.59 -13.22
C ASP A 294 3.05 -2.17 -12.96
N GLY A 295 2.16 -1.22 -12.64
CA GLY A 295 2.52 0.18 -12.39
C GLY A 295 3.05 0.93 -13.62
N LYS A 296 2.77 0.46 -14.86
CA LYS A 296 3.31 1.12 -16.07
C LYS A 296 2.65 2.45 -16.41
N ALA A 297 1.49 2.77 -15.83
CA ALA A 297 0.76 4.01 -16.07
C ALA A 297 0.97 5.02 -14.93
N PRO A 298 1.82 6.05 -15.07
CA PRO A 298 2.06 7.02 -13.99
C PRO A 298 0.88 7.96 -13.72
N THR A 299 -0.06 8.06 -14.66
CA THR A 299 -1.25 8.93 -14.57
C THR A 299 -2.49 8.16 -15.01
N LEU A 300 -3.69 8.61 -14.59
CA LEU A 300 -4.95 7.98 -14.97
C LEU A 300 -5.18 8.10 -16.48
N GLU A 301 -4.77 9.21 -17.07
CA GLU A 301 -4.84 9.49 -18.50
C GLU A 301 -4.04 8.46 -19.31
N GLU A 302 -2.88 8.03 -18.80
CA GLU A 302 -2.02 7.07 -19.51
C GLU A 302 -2.61 5.66 -19.59
N ILE A 303 -3.55 5.30 -18.71
CA ILE A 303 -4.30 4.04 -18.82
C ILE A 303 -4.94 3.93 -20.20
N TRP A 304 -5.64 4.99 -20.64
CA TRP A 304 -6.35 4.98 -21.92
C TRP A 304 -5.52 5.48 -23.08
N THR A 305 -4.68 6.49 -22.87
CA THR A 305 -3.92 7.12 -23.97
C THR A 305 -2.71 6.31 -24.45
N LYS A 306 -2.24 5.34 -23.65
CA LYS A 306 -1.08 4.50 -23.99
C LYS A 306 -1.29 2.99 -23.84
N PHE A 307 -2.25 2.58 -23.01
CA PHE A 307 -2.39 1.17 -22.60
C PHE A 307 -3.80 0.62 -22.82
N ASN A 308 -4.55 1.20 -23.78
CA ASN A 308 -5.90 0.77 -24.14
C ASN A 308 -6.15 0.80 -25.66
N ASP A 309 -5.19 0.31 -26.45
CA ASP A 309 -5.23 0.38 -27.91
C ASP A 309 -6.47 -0.26 -28.54
N ASN A 310 -7.09 -1.24 -27.87
CA ASN A 310 -8.22 -2.02 -28.36
C ASN A 310 -9.54 -1.79 -27.60
N ASP A 311 -9.62 -0.76 -26.74
CA ASP A 311 -10.80 -0.50 -25.90
C ASP A 311 -11.19 -1.65 -24.94
N GLU A 312 -10.20 -2.45 -24.52
CA GLU A 312 -10.38 -3.59 -23.59
C GLU A 312 -10.55 -3.14 -22.13
N HIS A 313 -10.02 -1.97 -21.78
CA HIS A 313 -10.24 -1.31 -20.48
C HIS A 313 -11.28 -0.18 -20.60
N GLY A 314 -12.42 -0.54 -21.18
CA GLY A 314 -13.51 0.38 -21.48
C GLY A 314 -13.32 1.09 -22.82
N VAL A 315 -14.46 1.47 -23.43
CA VAL A 315 -14.47 2.25 -24.67
C VAL A 315 -14.08 3.68 -24.33
N ALA A 316 -12.87 4.09 -24.69
CA ALA A 316 -12.29 5.41 -24.40
C ALA A 316 -11.65 6.06 -25.61
N ASN A 317 -11.33 5.32 -26.68
CA ASN A 317 -10.69 5.87 -27.88
C ASN A 317 -11.60 6.80 -28.70
N ASP A 318 -12.91 6.80 -28.45
CA ASP A 318 -13.88 7.73 -29.05
C ASP A 318 -13.96 9.08 -28.33
N MET A 319 -13.43 9.17 -27.10
CA MET A 319 -13.55 10.35 -26.25
C MET A 319 -12.70 11.51 -26.77
N LEU A 320 -13.27 12.72 -26.74
CA LEU A 320 -12.49 13.93 -26.88
C LEU A 320 -11.58 14.13 -25.66
N LYS A 321 -10.48 14.86 -25.83
CA LYS A 321 -9.54 15.17 -24.75
C LYS A 321 -10.24 15.75 -23.51
N ASP A 322 -11.22 16.62 -23.70
CA ASP A 322 -11.95 17.25 -22.59
C ASP A 322 -12.85 16.25 -21.85
N GLU A 323 -13.42 15.27 -22.56
CA GLU A 323 -14.23 14.20 -21.94
C GLU A 323 -13.36 13.25 -21.13
N LEU A 324 -12.19 12.88 -21.64
CA LEU A 324 -11.22 12.08 -20.90
C LEU A 324 -10.73 12.82 -19.65
N ASN A 325 -10.43 14.11 -19.76
CA ASN A 325 -10.04 14.93 -18.61
C ASN A 325 -11.16 14.99 -17.57
N ASP A 326 -12.41 15.19 -18.01
CA ASP A 326 -13.57 15.22 -17.12
C ASP A 326 -13.76 13.86 -16.41
N LEU A 327 -13.64 12.73 -17.14
CA LEU A 327 -13.66 11.38 -16.57
C LEU A 327 -12.59 11.22 -15.50
N VAL A 328 -11.36 11.62 -15.79
CA VAL A 328 -10.25 11.57 -14.83
C VAL A 328 -10.53 12.43 -13.59
N GLU A 329 -11.09 13.62 -13.75
CA GLU A 329 -11.47 14.46 -12.61
C GLU A 329 -12.57 13.81 -11.77
N TYR A 330 -13.53 13.12 -12.39
CA TYR A 330 -14.52 12.32 -11.67
C TYR A 330 -13.88 11.17 -10.89
N LEU A 331 -12.99 10.38 -11.50
CA LEU A 331 -12.29 9.29 -10.83
C LEU A 331 -11.49 9.78 -9.61
N LYS A 332 -10.80 10.92 -9.75
CA LYS A 332 -10.09 11.54 -8.62
C LYS A 332 -11.01 11.91 -7.46
N SER A 333 -12.28 12.23 -7.75
CA SER A 333 -13.28 12.61 -6.75
C SER A 333 -13.90 11.44 -5.99
N ILE A 334 -13.69 10.19 -6.44
CA ILE A 334 -14.25 9.01 -5.78
C ILE A 334 -13.60 8.85 -4.39
N GLY A 335 -14.38 9.11 -3.35
CA GLY A 335 -13.97 9.05 -1.93
C GLY A 335 -14.37 7.76 -1.24
N ASP A 336 -14.48 7.78 0.10
CA ASP A 336 -14.92 6.66 0.94
C ASP A 336 -16.26 6.05 0.47
N ALA A 337 -16.35 4.72 0.49
CA ALA A 337 -17.50 3.95 0.03
C ALA A 337 -18.83 4.34 0.70
N LYS A 338 -18.79 4.80 1.97
CA LYS A 338 -19.98 5.24 2.71
C LYS A 338 -20.73 6.38 2.02
N ASN A 339 -20.04 7.19 1.22
CA ASN A 339 -20.65 8.29 0.47
C ASN A 339 -21.51 7.81 -0.72
N TYR A 340 -21.40 6.53 -1.11
CA TYR A 340 -22.02 5.97 -2.30
C TYR A 340 -23.05 4.87 -2.01
N MET A 341 -23.41 4.66 -0.73
CA MET A 341 -24.32 3.57 -0.32
C MET A 341 -25.72 3.70 -0.89
N ASP A 342 -26.23 4.92 -1.07
CA ASP A 342 -27.55 5.13 -1.70
C ASP A 342 -27.49 4.95 -3.22
N GLU A 343 -26.38 5.34 -3.86
CA GLU A 343 -26.14 5.08 -5.28
C GLU A 343 -26.04 3.57 -5.57
N ALA A 344 -25.39 2.81 -4.68
CA ALA A 344 -25.31 1.36 -4.74
C ALA A 344 -26.70 0.70 -4.74
N LYS A 345 -27.62 1.12 -3.85
CA LYS A 345 -29.00 0.60 -3.82
C LYS A 345 -29.74 0.84 -5.14
N VAL A 346 -29.56 2.02 -5.73
CA VAL A 346 -30.17 2.36 -7.03
C VAL A 346 -29.59 1.50 -8.14
N TYR A 347 -28.28 1.30 -8.14
CA TYR A 347 -27.59 0.44 -9.10
C TYR A 347 -28.08 -1.01 -9.01
N GLU A 348 -28.09 -1.61 -7.81
CA GLU A 348 -28.59 -2.97 -7.58
C GLU A 348 -30.03 -3.17 -8.05
N ALA A 349 -30.91 -2.19 -7.77
CA ALA A 349 -32.29 -2.21 -8.23
C ALA A 349 -32.37 -2.19 -9.77
N SER A 350 -31.53 -1.42 -10.45
CA SER A 350 -31.48 -1.35 -11.91
C SER A 350 -31.02 -2.67 -12.55
N VAL A 351 -30.02 -3.35 -11.97
CA VAL A 351 -29.49 -4.63 -12.45
C VAL A 351 -30.51 -5.75 -12.23
N SER A 352 -31.14 -5.81 -11.05
CA SER A 352 -32.17 -6.81 -10.72
C SER A 352 -33.41 -6.70 -11.62
N GLY A 353 -33.83 -5.48 -11.96
CA GLY A 353 -34.92 -5.20 -12.90
C GLY A 353 -34.62 -5.68 -14.33
N LYS A 354 -33.38 -5.55 -14.81
CA LYS A 354 -32.94 -6.08 -16.12
C LYS A 354 -32.94 -7.62 -16.14
N LYS A 355 -32.46 -8.28 -15.08
CA LYS A 355 -32.49 -9.76 -14.95
C LYS A 355 -33.90 -10.35 -14.98
N ASN A 356 -34.89 -9.64 -14.42
CA ASN A 356 -36.29 -10.10 -14.45
C ASN A 356 -37.00 -9.88 -15.79
N LYS A 357 -36.55 -8.90 -16.61
CA LYS A 357 -37.07 -8.70 -17.97
C LYS A 357 -36.53 -9.73 -18.97
N ASN A 358 -35.29 -10.19 -18.82
CA ASN A 358 -34.69 -11.22 -19.68
C ASN A 358 -35.12 -12.67 -19.35
N LYS A 359 -35.96 -12.88 -18.32
CA LYS A 359 -36.53 -14.18 -17.93
C LYS A 359 -38.01 -14.36 -18.32
N LYS A 360 -38.62 -13.36 -18.96
CA LYS A 360 -39.96 -13.43 -19.56
C LYS A 360 -39.81 -13.37 -21.07
#